data_AF-A0A970BC89-F1
#
_entry.id   AF-A0A970BC89-F1
#
_cell.length_a   1.000
_cell.length_b   1.000
_cell.length_c   1.000
_cell.angle_alpha   90.00
_cell.angle_beta   90.00
_cell.angle_gamma   90.00
#
_symmetry.space_group_name_H-M   'P 1'
#
loop_
_entity.id
_entity.type
_entity.pdbx_description
1 polymer ?
#
loop_
_entity_poly.entity_id
_entity_poly.type
_entity_poly.pdbx_seq_one_letter_code
_entity_poly.pdbx_strand_id
1 'polypeptide(L)'
;MATKKGKIGVTSENIFPIIKKFLYSDHEIFLRELVSNAVDATQKLKTLAAKGEVKYELPDLKVYVEVDKEKKTITIRDNGIGMTEEEVKKYINQIAFSSAGDFLEKYKDDANAIIGHFGLGFYSSFMVSEKVEIITRSYQEGAQAVKWSCKGDPQYTLKETEKDEVGTDIVLYIDSESEEFLEKAKIQELLNKYCKFLPVEIAFGKKTEWQDGKEIETDEFNIINNPQPAWTKKPVDLKDEDYSEFYRELYPYTFEEPLFNIHLNVDYPFNLTGILYFPKIKSNIEIQRNKIQLYSNQVFVTDSVEGIVPEFLTLLHGVIDSPDIPLNVSRSYLQSDGNVKKISGHITRKVSD
;
A
#
# COMPACT_ATOMS: atom_id res chain seq x y z
N MET A 1 33.53 5.74 11.01
CA MET A 1 32.75 6.77 10.27
C MET A 1 32.10 7.72 11.26
N ALA A 2 31.98 9.01 10.91
CA ALA A 2 31.43 10.04 11.81
C ALA A 2 29.89 9.99 11.82
N THR A 3 29.29 9.88 13.02
CA THR A 3 27.83 9.94 13.19
C THR A 3 27.39 11.40 13.21
N LYS A 4 26.55 11.79 12.24
CA LYS A 4 25.93 13.12 12.21
C LYS A 4 24.68 13.09 13.09
N LYS A 5 24.54 14.07 13.98
CA LYS A 5 23.31 14.32 14.73
C LYS A 5 22.62 15.53 14.12
N GLY A 6 21.32 15.44 13.91
CA GLY A 6 20.52 16.54 13.40
C GLY A 6 19.24 16.70 14.20
N LYS A 7 18.67 17.90 14.11
CA LYS A 7 17.28 18.14 14.47
C LYS A 7 16.45 18.24 13.20
N ILE A 8 15.29 17.62 13.23
CA ILE A 8 14.21 17.82 12.27
C ILE A 8 13.71 19.27 12.42
N GLY A 9 13.26 19.90 11.32
CA GLY A 9 12.88 21.33 11.18
C GLY A 9 12.28 22.06 12.41
N VAL A 10 12.47 23.38 12.49
CA VAL A 10 12.25 24.21 13.70
C VAL A 10 10.79 24.29 14.21
N THR A 11 9.79 23.83 13.44
CA THR A 11 8.37 23.74 13.87
C THR A 11 7.94 22.37 14.40
N SER A 12 8.87 21.39 14.48
CA SER A 12 8.57 19.96 14.71
C SER A 12 8.30 19.54 16.16
N GLU A 13 8.51 20.41 17.15
CA GLU A 13 8.45 20.01 18.57
C GLU A 13 7.09 19.42 18.98
N ASN A 14 6.01 19.76 18.26
CA ASN A 14 4.66 19.27 18.53
C ASN A 14 4.12 18.27 17.48
N ILE A 15 4.90 17.89 16.47
CA ILE A 15 4.34 17.17 15.31
C ILE A 15 4.15 15.67 15.56
N PHE A 16 5.07 15.03 16.30
CA PHE A 16 4.95 13.61 16.63
C PHE A 16 3.78 13.30 17.57
N PRO A 17 3.55 14.07 18.67
CA PRO A 17 2.34 13.91 19.49
C PRO A 17 1.04 14.09 18.69
N ILE A 18 1.05 14.99 17.71
CA ILE A 18 -0.08 15.25 16.82
C ILE A 18 -0.29 14.08 15.85
N ILE A 19 0.75 13.65 15.13
CA ILE A 19 0.70 12.48 14.23
C ILE A 19 0.16 11.27 14.98
N LYS A 20 0.66 11.00 16.20
CA LYS A 20 0.11 9.96 17.08
C LYS A 20 -1.38 10.19 17.32
N LYS A 21 -1.78 11.35 17.87
CA LYS A 21 -3.18 11.67 18.22
C LYS A 21 -4.17 11.59 17.04
N PHE A 22 -3.76 11.98 15.84
CA PHE A 22 -4.64 12.02 14.66
C PHE A 22 -4.70 10.71 13.89
N LEU A 23 -3.63 9.91 13.91
CA LEU A 23 -3.62 8.60 13.27
C LEU A 23 -4.08 7.47 14.22
N TYR A 24 -4.26 7.76 15.52
CA TYR A 24 -4.70 6.82 16.57
C TYR A 24 -6.01 6.06 16.26
N SER A 25 -6.77 6.47 15.25
CA SER A 25 -7.99 5.77 14.83
C SER A 25 -7.73 4.47 14.07
N ASP A 26 -6.56 4.29 13.46
CA ASP A 26 -6.30 3.09 12.65
C ASP A 26 -4.81 2.72 12.63
N HIS A 27 -4.35 2.08 13.70
CA HIS A 27 -2.96 1.62 13.87
C HIS A 27 -2.51 0.62 12.79
N GLU A 28 -3.41 0.12 11.96
CA GLU A 28 -3.10 -0.83 10.88
C GLU A 28 -2.51 -0.15 9.64
N ILE A 29 -2.68 1.18 9.49
CA ILE A 29 -2.33 1.92 8.28
C ILE A 29 -0.82 1.93 8.01
N PHE A 30 0.04 1.82 9.03
CA PHE A 30 1.49 1.91 8.83
C PHE A 30 2.01 0.89 7.82
N LEU A 31 1.48 -0.34 7.85
CA LEU A 31 1.94 -1.39 6.97
C LEU A 31 1.56 -1.11 5.52
N ARG A 32 0.33 -0.61 5.29
CA ARG A 32 -0.12 -0.15 3.97
C ARG A 32 0.81 0.92 3.41
N GLU A 33 1.10 1.96 4.21
CA GLU A 33 1.92 3.09 3.76
C GLU A 33 3.36 2.68 3.46
N LEU A 34 3.99 1.91 4.35
CA LEU A 34 5.39 1.50 4.18
C LEU A 34 5.56 0.52 3.01
N VAL A 35 4.66 -0.45 2.86
CA VAL A 35 4.69 -1.38 1.72
C VAL A 35 4.40 -0.65 0.42
N SER A 36 3.44 0.29 0.40
CA SER A 36 3.17 1.11 -0.81
C SER A 36 4.39 1.93 -1.22
N ASN A 37 5.11 2.55 -0.27
CA ASN A 37 6.35 3.28 -0.55
C ASN A 37 7.46 2.36 -1.12
N ALA A 38 7.58 1.15 -0.59
CA ALA A 38 8.50 0.12 -1.09
C ALA A 38 8.16 -0.32 -2.53
N VAL A 39 6.87 -0.48 -2.84
CA VAL A 39 6.37 -0.78 -4.18
C VAL A 39 6.67 0.37 -5.14
N ASP A 40 6.39 1.62 -4.75
CA ASP A 40 6.70 2.81 -5.54
C ASP A 40 8.19 2.93 -5.85
N ALA A 41 9.06 2.70 -4.85
CA ALA A 41 10.50 2.71 -5.02
C ALA A 41 10.95 1.64 -6.03
N THR A 42 10.32 0.47 -5.98
CA THR A 42 10.59 -0.64 -6.89
C THR A 42 10.12 -0.36 -8.32
N GLN A 43 8.91 0.20 -8.49
CA GLN A 43 8.38 0.58 -9.81
C GLN A 43 9.18 1.71 -10.45
N LYS A 44 9.65 2.68 -9.65
CA LYS A 44 10.56 3.74 -10.13
C LYS A 44 11.85 3.13 -10.68
N LEU A 45 12.42 2.14 -10.00
CA LEU A 45 13.63 1.46 -10.47
C LEU A 45 13.36 0.72 -11.78
N LYS A 46 12.25 -0.03 -11.89
CA LYS A 46 11.81 -0.68 -13.14
C LYS A 46 11.68 0.32 -14.28
N THR A 47 11.10 1.49 -14.02
CA THR A 47 10.91 2.55 -15.01
C THR A 47 12.24 3.13 -15.48
N LEU A 48 13.17 3.41 -14.56
CA LEU A 48 14.51 3.90 -14.90
C LEU A 48 15.31 2.87 -15.71
N ALA A 49 15.22 1.59 -15.35
CA ALA A 49 15.85 0.52 -16.11
C ALA A 49 15.26 0.39 -17.53
N ALA A 50 13.94 0.46 -17.67
CA ALA A 50 13.27 0.44 -18.98
C ALA A 50 13.66 1.63 -19.87
N LYS A 51 14.05 2.77 -19.27
CA LYS A 51 14.61 3.94 -19.97
C LYS A 51 16.11 3.84 -20.28
N GLY A 52 16.78 2.78 -19.82
CA GLY A 52 18.23 2.59 -19.99
C GLY A 52 19.09 3.43 -19.03
N GLU A 53 18.50 3.97 -17.96
CA GLU A 53 19.22 4.79 -16.96
C GLU A 53 19.92 3.91 -15.89
N VAL A 54 19.50 2.65 -15.76
CA VAL A 54 20.14 1.65 -14.89
C VAL A 54 21.06 0.79 -15.74
N LYS A 55 22.36 0.79 -15.42
CA LYS A 55 23.42 0.13 -16.21
C LYS A 55 23.75 -1.30 -15.76
N TYR A 56 23.13 -1.78 -14.69
CA TYR A 56 23.32 -3.12 -14.15
C TYR A 56 22.05 -3.95 -14.33
N GLU A 57 22.21 -5.27 -14.34
CA GLU A 57 21.07 -6.19 -14.40
C GLU A 57 20.28 -6.11 -13.10
N LEU A 58 18.97 -5.84 -13.22
CA LEU A 58 18.11 -5.75 -12.04
C LEU A 58 17.96 -7.14 -11.40
N PRO A 59 18.05 -7.24 -10.06
CA PRO A 59 17.70 -8.47 -9.36
C PRO A 59 16.19 -8.73 -9.47
N ASP A 60 15.74 -9.87 -8.96
CA ASP A 60 14.31 -10.13 -8.80
C ASP A 60 13.69 -9.12 -7.82
N LEU A 61 12.92 -8.18 -8.36
CA LEU A 61 12.46 -7.01 -7.65
C LEU A 61 11.21 -7.31 -6.81
N LYS A 62 11.37 -7.27 -5.49
CA LYS A 62 10.40 -7.72 -4.48
C LYS A 62 10.40 -6.79 -3.27
N VAL A 63 9.26 -6.76 -2.60
CA VAL A 63 9.15 -6.20 -1.25
C VAL A 63 9.12 -7.36 -0.26
N TYR A 64 9.92 -7.28 0.79
CA TYR A 64 10.01 -8.27 1.85
C TYR A 64 9.45 -7.68 3.13
N VAL A 65 8.60 -8.44 3.81
CA VAL A 65 8.12 -8.12 5.15
C VAL A 65 8.63 -9.20 6.09
N GLU A 66 9.27 -8.79 7.17
CA GLU A 66 9.87 -9.70 8.16
C GLU A 66 9.41 -9.30 9.57
N VAL A 67 9.06 -10.30 10.37
CA VAL A 67 8.70 -10.12 11.79
C VAL A 67 9.67 -10.93 12.63
N ASP A 68 10.40 -10.24 13.51
CA ASP A 68 11.32 -10.84 14.47
C ASP A 68 10.81 -10.56 15.89
N LYS A 69 10.16 -11.59 16.47
CA LYS A 69 9.55 -11.50 17.80
C LYS A 69 10.59 -11.43 18.92
N GLU A 70 11.78 -11.98 18.72
CA GLU A 70 12.86 -11.94 19.72
C GLU A 70 13.48 -10.54 19.80
N LYS A 71 13.73 -9.91 18.65
CA LYS A 71 14.22 -8.53 18.58
C LYS A 71 13.13 -7.48 18.72
N LYS A 72 11.86 -7.89 18.73
CA LYS A 72 10.67 -7.03 18.70
C LYS A 72 10.70 -6.05 17.52
N THR A 73 11.00 -6.56 16.33
CA THR A 73 11.10 -5.73 15.13
C THR A 73 10.23 -6.22 13.99
N ILE A 74 9.72 -5.26 13.22
CA ILE A 74 9.16 -5.49 11.89
C ILE A 74 10.08 -4.79 10.89
N THR A 75 10.48 -5.50 9.83
CA THR A 75 11.30 -4.94 8.76
C THR A 75 10.52 -4.97 7.45
N ILE A 76 10.45 -3.82 6.77
CA ILE A 76 9.98 -3.70 5.39
C ILE A 76 11.22 -3.41 4.56
N ARG A 77 11.58 -4.35 3.68
CA ARG A 77 12.74 -4.24 2.78
C ARG A 77 12.28 -4.19 1.34
N ASP A 78 12.79 -3.25 0.58
CA ASP A 78 12.69 -3.23 -0.88
C ASP A 78 14.08 -3.25 -1.51
N ASN A 79 14.16 -3.78 -2.73
CA ASN A 79 15.31 -3.66 -3.61
C ASN A 79 15.06 -2.64 -4.74
N GLY A 80 14.28 -1.59 -4.44
CA GLY A 80 13.96 -0.48 -5.32
C GLY A 80 15.08 0.57 -5.41
N ILE A 81 14.76 1.81 -5.77
CA ILE A 81 15.77 2.85 -6.06
C ILE A 81 16.71 3.18 -4.89
N GLY A 82 16.31 2.93 -3.64
CA GLY A 82 17.05 3.40 -2.46
C GLY A 82 17.20 4.93 -2.41
N MET A 83 18.03 5.42 -1.49
CA MET A 83 18.29 6.84 -1.29
C MET A 83 19.77 7.12 -0.98
N THR A 84 20.24 8.28 -1.40
CA THR A 84 21.51 8.89 -0.98
C THR A 84 21.36 9.62 0.36
N GLU A 85 22.47 10.01 1.00
CA GLU A 85 22.43 10.81 2.24
C GLU A 85 21.60 12.11 2.08
N GLU A 86 21.75 12.78 0.95
CA GLU A 86 21.06 14.04 0.66
C GLU A 86 19.56 13.84 0.41
N GLU A 87 19.19 12.75 -0.25
CA GLU A 87 17.79 12.37 -0.44
C GLU A 87 17.13 12.00 0.89
N VAL A 88 17.83 11.30 1.79
CA VAL A 88 17.32 11.04 3.15
C VAL A 88 17.09 12.36 3.89
N LYS A 89 18.04 13.30 3.85
CA LYS A 89 17.84 14.62 4.49
C LYS A 89 16.65 15.36 3.89
N LYS A 90 16.51 15.34 2.57
CA LYS A 90 15.46 16.07 1.85
C LYS A 90 14.08 15.45 2.09
N TYR A 91 13.91 14.16 1.82
CA TYR A 91 12.59 13.51 1.85
C TYR A 91 12.16 13.11 3.26
N ILE A 92 13.07 12.59 4.07
CA ILE A 92 12.74 12.12 5.43
C ILE A 92 12.75 13.29 6.41
N ASN A 93 13.78 14.14 6.42
CA ASN A 93 13.94 15.16 7.47
C ASN A 93 13.31 16.53 7.15
N GLN A 94 13.12 16.89 5.88
CA GLN A 94 12.61 18.21 5.48
C GLN A 94 11.19 18.15 4.93
N ILE A 95 10.99 17.50 3.78
CA ILE A 95 9.72 17.54 3.04
C ILE A 95 8.57 17.00 3.87
N ALA A 96 8.76 15.86 4.54
CA ALA A 96 7.72 15.30 5.39
C ALA A 96 7.19 16.30 6.44
N PHE A 97 8.06 17.10 7.05
CA PHE A 97 7.67 18.02 8.11
C PHE A 97 7.14 19.36 7.59
N SER A 98 7.66 19.86 6.48
CA SER A 98 7.05 21.00 5.79
C SER A 98 5.61 20.66 5.38
N SER A 99 5.40 19.49 4.79
CA SER A 99 4.07 19.01 4.40
C SER A 99 3.15 18.80 5.61
N ALA A 100 3.61 18.22 6.73
CA ALA A 100 2.77 18.14 7.93
C ALA A 100 2.47 19.50 8.57
N GLY A 101 3.43 20.44 8.58
CA GLY A 101 3.21 21.77 9.14
C GLY A 101 2.09 22.52 8.43
N ASP A 102 2.21 22.64 7.10
CA ASP A 102 1.22 23.31 6.25
C ASP A 102 -0.16 22.61 6.33
N PHE A 103 -0.13 21.28 6.44
CA PHE A 103 -1.32 20.47 6.56
C PHE A 103 -2.04 20.68 7.90
N LEU A 104 -1.29 20.70 9.01
CA LEU A 104 -1.86 20.95 10.33
C LEU A 104 -2.46 22.34 10.46
N GLU A 105 -1.95 23.35 9.76
CA GLU A 105 -2.59 24.66 9.73
C GLU A 105 -3.92 24.64 8.98
N LYS A 106 -4.00 23.84 7.91
CA LYS A 106 -5.16 23.82 7.01
C LYS A 106 -6.32 22.93 7.49
N TYR A 107 -6.04 21.91 8.30
CA TYR A 107 -7.03 20.89 8.70
C TYR A 107 -7.24 20.78 10.22
N LYS A 108 -6.99 21.86 10.98
CA LYS A 108 -7.20 21.88 12.45
C LYS A 108 -8.60 21.43 12.89
N ASP A 109 -9.60 21.59 12.01
CA ASP A 109 -11.01 21.37 12.29
C ASP A 109 -11.61 20.11 11.63
N ASP A 110 -10.84 19.33 10.85
CA ASP A 110 -11.34 18.11 10.17
C ASP A 110 -10.33 16.95 10.26
N ALA A 111 -10.42 16.19 11.35
CA ALA A 111 -9.54 15.07 11.66
C ALA A 111 -9.66 13.88 10.68
N ASN A 112 -10.74 13.79 9.92
CA ASN A 112 -11.00 12.66 9.02
C ASN A 112 -10.34 12.81 7.64
N ALA A 113 -9.85 14.00 7.29
CA ALA A 113 -9.30 14.32 5.96
C ALA A 113 -7.80 13.98 5.81
N ILE A 114 -7.16 13.33 6.79
CA ILE A 114 -5.69 13.26 6.91
C ILE A 114 -5.08 12.05 6.19
N ILE A 115 -5.86 10.99 6.02
CA ILE A 115 -5.38 9.74 5.40
C ILE A 115 -5.05 10.03 3.94
N GLY A 116 -3.82 9.74 3.49
CA GLY A 116 -3.42 9.85 2.08
C GLY A 116 -2.81 11.19 1.63
N HIS A 117 -2.38 12.06 2.55
CA HIS A 117 -1.64 13.28 2.18
C HIS A 117 -0.12 13.02 2.05
N PHE A 118 0.43 13.44 0.89
CA PHE A 118 1.82 13.26 0.48
C PHE A 118 2.83 13.67 1.57
N GLY A 119 3.77 12.76 1.87
CA GLY A 119 4.96 13.02 2.69
C GLY A 119 4.91 12.53 4.13
N LEU A 120 3.75 12.05 4.63
CA LEU A 120 3.60 11.60 6.03
C LEU A 120 3.44 10.11 6.22
N GLY A 121 3.20 9.34 5.15
CA GLY A 121 3.02 7.89 5.22
C GLY A 121 4.17 7.18 5.96
N PHE A 122 5.41 7.62 5.77
CA PHE A 122 6.56 7.09 6.54
C PHE A 122 6.39 7.27 8.06
N TYR A 123 5.91 8.44 8.53
CA TYR A 123 5.81 8.75 9.95
C TYR A 123 4.72 7.99 10.70
N SER A 124 3.80 7.33 9.97
CA SER A 124 2.86 6.37 10.57
C SER A 124 3.59 5.20 11.26
N SER A 125 4.84 4.90 10.88
CA SER A 125 5.66 3.89 11.55
C SER A 125 5.82 4.15 13.05
N PHE A 126 5.88 5.42 13.47
CA PHE A 126 6.03 5.82 14.88
C PHE A 126 4.75 5.67 15.70
N MET A 127 3.63 5.27 15.09
CA MET A 127 2.41 4.93 15.82
C MET A 127 2.51 3.59 16.55
N VAL A 128 3.34 2.69 16.02
CA VAL A 128 3.50 1.32 16.52
C VAL A 128 4.93 1.01 16.97
N SER A 129 5.83 2.00 16.90
CA SER A 129 7.24 1.83 17.20
C SER A 129 7.81 2.94 18.08
N GLU A 130 8.69 2.54 19.00
CA GLU A 130 9.48 3.46 19.83
C GLU A 130 10.72 3.99 19.10
N LYS A 131 11.14 3.31 18.03
CA LYS A 131 12.31 3.67 17.23
C LYS A 131 12.16 3.13 15.81
N VAL A 132 12.62 3.92 14.85
CA VAL A 132 12.67 3.53 13.44
C VAL A 132 14.09 3.73 12.93
N GLU A 133 14.54 2.79 12.11
CA GLU A 133 15.79 2.89 11.36
C GLU A 133 15.52 2.74 9.86
N ILE A 134 16.21 3.53 9.05
CA ILE A 134 16.26 3.38 7.61
C ILE A 134 17.70 3.02 7.25
N ILE A 135 17.91 1.91 6.58
CA ILE A 135 19.20 1.48 6.05
C ILE A 135 19.04 1.40 4.54
N THR A 136 19.68 2.30 3.80
CA THR A 136 19.39 2.48 2.37
C THR A 136 20.65 2.68 1.56
N ARG A 137 20.65 2.16 0.33
CA ARG A 137 21.69 2.37 -0.68
C ARG A 137 21.04 2.69 -2.01
N SER A 138 21.38 3.85 -2.56
CA SER A 138 20.86 4.29 -3.86
C SER A 138 21.33 3.39 -5.01
N TYR A 139 20.50 3.30 -6.04
CA TYR A 139 20.83 2.66 -7.33
C TYR A 139 21.95 3.38 -8.09
N GLN A 140 22.24 4.63 -7.74
CA GLN A 140 23.27 5.44 -8.39
C GLN A 140 24.66 4.80 -8.21
N GLU A 141 25.44 4.80 -9.30
CA GLU A 141 26.78 4.22 -9.32
C GLU A 141 27.69 4.84 -8.25
N GLY A 142 28.32 4.00 -7.42
CA GLY A 142 29.21 4.43 -6.34
C GLY A 142 28.51 5.02 -5.11
N ALA A 143 27.17 4.93 -5.00
CA ALA A 143 26.45 5.45 -3.85
C ALA A 143 26.80 4.71 -2.55
N GLN A 144 27.21 5.47 -1.54
CA GLN A 144 27.46 4.96 -0.19
C GLN A 144 26.14 4.67 0.52
N ALA A 145 26.05 3.51 1.19
CA ALA A 145 24.90 3.20 2.01
C ALA A 145 24.88 4.06 3.29
N VAL A 146 23.68 4.47 3.70
CA VAL A 146 23.46 5.29 4.90
C VAL A 146 22.44 4.66 5.82
N LYS A 147 22.64 4.90 7.12
CA LYS A 147 21.73 4.54 8.20
C LYS A 147 21.20 5.79 8.88
N TRP A 148 19.89 5.99 8.79
CA TRP A 148 19.13 6.97 9.55
C TRP A 148 18.45 6.29 10.75
N SER A 149 18.41 6.96 11.91
CA SER A 149 17.70 6.45 13.09
C SER A 149 17.07 7.57 13.90
N CYS A 150 15.83 7.35 14.35
CA CYS A 150 15.03 8.29 15.14
C CYS A 150 14.15 7.53 16.14
N LYS A 151 13.87 8.13 17.30
CA LYS A 151 13.03 7.57 18.38
C LYS A 151 11.62 8.17 18.44
N GLY A 152 11.15 8.77 17.34
CA GLY A 152 9.88 9.51 17.32
C GLY A 152 9.96 10.85 18.04
N ASP A 153 11.18 11.39 18.16
CA ASP A 153 11.44 12.75 18.62
C ASP A 153 12.14 13.56 17.50
N PRO A 154 12.24 14.90 17.60
CA PRO A 154 12.86 15.70 16.57
C PRO A 154 14.37 15.43 16.36
N GLN A 155 15.01 14.56 17.14
CA GLN A 155 16.42 14.24 17.01
C GLN A 155 16.60 12.96 16.19
N TYR A 156 17.51 13.03 15.22
CA TYR A 156 17.90 11.87 14.44
C TYR A 156 19.41 11.73 14.38
N THR A 157 19.84 10.52 14.06
CA THR A 157 21.22 10.23 13.68
C THR A 157 21.27 9.79 12.23
N LEU A 158 22.32 10.20 11.53
CA LEU A 158 22.61 9.80 10.16
C LEU A 158 24.09 9.46 10.06
N LYS A 159 24.39 8.26 9.58
CA LYS A 159 25.78 7.80 9.41
C LYS A 159 25.89 6.94 8.16
N GLU A 160 27.08 6.89 7.60
CA GLU A 160 27.44 5.86 6.64
C GLU A 160 27.35 4.47 7.29
N THR A 161 26.95 3.49 6.51
CA THR A 161 26.81 2.09 6.90
C THR A 161 27.19 1.19 5.73
N GLU A 162 27.24 -0.11 5.97
CA GLU A 162 27.37 -1.13 4.92
C GLU A 162 25.98 -1.68 4.57
N LYS A 163 25.75 -1.88 3.28
CA LYS A 163 24.60 -2.59 2.70
C LYS A 163 25.02 -3.05 1.30
N ASP A 164 24.96 -4.36 1.06
CA ASP A 164 25.45 -4.98 -0.17
C ASP A 164 24.51 -4.81 -1.36
N GLU A 165 23.22 -4.58 -1.08
CA GLU A 165 22.16 -4.50 -2.07
C GLU A 165 21.64 -3.07 -2.23
N VAL A 166 21.21 -2.72 -3.44
CA VAL A 166 20.48 -1.47 -3.70
C VAL A 166 19.08 -1.60 -3.10
N GLY A 167 18.54 -0.50 -2.57
CA GLY A 167 17.20 -0.45 -1.97
C GLY A 167 17.21 0.04 -0.53
N THR A 168 16.13 -0.25 0.20
CA THR A 168 15.89 0.29 1.54
C THR A 168 15.36 -0.77 2.50
N ASP A 169 15.89 -0.81 3.71
CA ASP A 169 15.32 -1.53 4.85
C ASP A 169 14.79 -0.49 5.84
N ILE A 170 13.50 -0.56 6.13
CA ILE A 170 12.85 0.21 7.20
C ILE A 170 12.61 -0.76 8.36
N VAL A 171 13.31 -0.56 9.47
CA VAL A 171 13.24 -1.39 10.67
C VAL A 171 12.47 -0.64 11.76
N LEU A 172 11.34 -1.21 12.17
CA LEU A 172 10.47 -0.69 13.23
C LEU A 172 10.76 -1.47 14.50
N TYR A 173 11.13 -0.79 15.57
CA TYR A 173 11.26 -1.35 16.91
C TYR A 173 9.93 -1.17 17.63
N ILE A 174 9.15 -2.24 17.71
CA ILE A 174 7.75 -2.21 18.14
C ILE A 174 7.64 -1.84 19.62
N ASP A 175 6.74 -0.90 19.92
CA ASP A 175 6.50 -0.48 21.30
C ASP A 175 5.67 -1.51 22.09
N SER A 176 5.63 -1.32 23.41
CA SER A 176 4.93 -2.26 24.32
C SER A 176 3.41 -2.27 24.17
N GLU A 177 2.82 -1.24 23.55
CA GLU A 177 1.36 -1.15 23.35
C GLU A 177 0.93 -1.83 22.03
N SER A 178 1.90 -2.12 21.16
CA SER A 178 1.68 -2.58 19.78
C SER A 178 2.23 -3.99 19.52
N GLU A 179 2.49 -4.78 20.57
CA GLU A 179 3.07 -6.12 20.46
C GLU A 179 2.22 -7.10 19.64
N GLU A 180 0.92 -6.82 19.44
CA GLU A 180 0.05 -7.62 18.57
C GLU A 180 0.56 -7.70 17.12
N PHE A 181 1.28 -6.69 16.63
CA PHE A 181 1.88 -6.70 15.29
C PHE A 181 3.13 -7.60 15.18
N LEU A 182 3.64 -8.13 16.31
CA LEU A 182 4.67 -9.17 16.30
C LEU A 182 4.10 -10.57 16.04
N GLU A 183 2.77 -10.71 15.95
CA GLU A 183 2.12 -11.95 15.56
C GLU A 183 2.03 -12.05 14.02
N LYS A 184 2.66 -13.10 13.45
CA LYS A 184 2.66 -13.31 11.98
C LYS A 184 1.26 -13.32 11.39
N ALA A 185 0.27 -13.88 12.10
CA ALA A 185 -1.12 -13.92 11.65
C ALA A 185 -1.74 -12.52 11.49
N LYS A 186 -1.43 -11.59 12.40
CA LYS A 186 -1.91 -10.20 12.31
C LYS A 186 -1.29 -9.51 11.10
N ILE A 187 0.02 -9.65 10.88
CA ILE A 187 0.68 -9.07 9.70
C ILE A 187 0.14 -9.69 8.40
N GLN A 188 -0.09 -11.00 8.34
CA GLN A 188 -0.70 -11.65 7.19
C GLN A 188 -2.09 -11.08 6.88
N GLU A 189 -2.93 -10.88 7.91
CA GLU A 189 -4.26 -10.27 7.76
C GLU A 189 -4.15 -8.87 7.12
N LEU A 190 -3.27 -8.02 7.64
CA LEU A 190 -3.07 -6.67 7.13
C LEU A 190 -2.53 -6.65 5.69
N LEU A 191 -1.57 -7.52 5.38
CA LEU A 191 -1.04 -7.67 4.03
C LEU A 191 -2.13 -8.15 3.06
N ASN A 192 -2.97 -9.11 3.46
CA ASN A 192 -4.10 -9.58 2.65
C ASN A 192 -5.18 -8.50 2.48
N LYS A 193 -5.34 -7.61 3.45
CA LYS A 193 -6.32 -6.51 3.40
C LYS A 193 -5.85 -5.39 2.48
N TYR A 194 -4.61 -4.92 2.65
CA TYR A 194 -4.14 -3.69 2.02
C TYR A 194 -3.23 -3.90 0.81
N CYS A 195 -2.54 -5.03 0.74
CA CYS A 195 -1.43 -5.25 -0.19
C CYS A 195 -1.72 -6.32 -1.24
N LYS A 196 -2.92 -6.92 -1.21
CA LYS A 196 -3.34 -8.08 -1.99
C LYS A 196 -3.07 -8.00 -3.49
N PHE A 197 -3.13 -6.79 -4.04
CA PHE A 197 -3.05 -6.57 -5.47
C PHE A 197 -1.94 -5.61 -5.87
N LEU A 198 -1.02 -5.26 -4.97
CA LEU A 198 0.05 -4.31 -5.30
C LEU A 198 0.93 -4.83 -6.45
N PRO A 199 1.39 -3.96 -7.37
CA PRO A 199 2.02 -4.33 -8.65
C PRO A 199 3.46 -4.89 -8.57
N VAL A 200 3.91 -5.24 -7.37
CA VAL A 200 5.22 -5.83 -7.08
C VAL A 200 5.00 -6.99 -6.12
N GLU A 201 5.70 -8.11 -6.30
CA GLU A 201 5.59 -9.26 -5.42
C GLU A 201 6.02 -8.91 -3.98
N ILE A 202 5.22 -9.35 -3.02
CA ILE A 202 5.41 -9.14 -1.59
C ILE A 202 5.67 -10.49 -0.95
N ALA A 203 6.89 -10.67 -0.49
CA ALA A 203 7.34 -11.84 0.24
C ALA A 203 7.07 -11.66 1.74
N PHE A 204 6.33 -12.59 2.34
CA PHE A 204 6.12 -12.64 3.78
C PHE A 204 6.11 -14.09 4.28
N GLY A 205 7.11 -14.43 5.09
CA GLY A 205 7.34 -15.81 5.53
C GLY A 205 7.87 -16.73 4.43
N LYS A 206 7.92 -18.02 4.74
CA LYS A 206 8.35 -19.09 3.85
C LYS A 206 7.16 -19.93 3.43
N LYS A 207 7.19 -20.51 2.24
CA LYS A 207 6.16 -21.47 1.81
C LYS A 207 6.23 -22.70 2.69
N THR A 208 5.07 -23.29 2.97
CA THR A 208 4.96 -24.54 3.69
C THR A 208 4.53 -25.67 2.77
N GLU A 209 5.10 -26.85 2.99
CA GLU A 209 4.73 -28.08 2.29
C GLU A 209 4.32 -29.15 3.29
N TRP A 210 3.35 -29.98 2.88
CA TRP A 210 2.97 -31.17 3.64
C TRP A 210 3.87 -32.34 3.25
N GLN A 211 4.78 -32.70 4.14
CA GLN A 211 5.67 -33.85 3.99
C GLN A 211 5.57 -34.76 5.23
N ASP A 212 5.40 -36.06 5.03
CA ASP A 212 5.31 -37.07 6.09
C ASP A 212 4.30 -36.74 7.22
N GLY A 213 3.15 -36.18 6.86
CA GLY A 213 2.09 -35.82 7.80
C GLY A 213 2.41 -34.61 8.69
N LYS A 214 3.43 -33.82 8.34
CA LYS A 214 3.79 -32.56 9.00
C LYS A 214 3.91 -31.45 7.97
N GLU A 215 3.63 -30.23 8.42
CA GLU A 215 3.88 -29.01 7.66
C GLU A 215 5.34 -28.58 7.88
N ILE A 216 6.11 -28.43 6.80
CA ILE A 216 7.53 -28.06 6.81
C ILE A 216 7.71 -26.75 6.04
N GLU A 217 8.36 -25.75 6.64
CA GLU A 217 8.77 -24.54 5.94
C GLU A 217 9.89 -24.86 4.94
N THR A 218 9.72 -24.42 3.70
CA THR A 218 10.72 -24.53 2.63
C THR A 218 11.72 -23.36 2.70
N ASP A 219 12.68 -23.32 1.78
CA ASP A 219 13.54 -22.15 1.59
C ASP A 219 12.96 -21.10 0.62
N GLU A 220 11.79 -21.37 0.04
CA GLU A 220 11.12 -20.42 -0.86
C GLU A 220 10.32 -19.39 -0.07
N PHE A 221 10.43 -18.12 -0.49
CA PHE A 221 9.57 -17.07 0.02
C PHE A 221 8.10 -17.32 -0.34
N ASN A 222 7.22 -17.06 0.61
CA ASN A 222 5.78 -17.05 0.38
C ASN A 222 5.36 -15.70 -0.18
N ILE A 223 4.88 -15.67 -1.43
CA ILE A 223 4.36 -14.46 -2.08
C ILE A 223 2.89 -14.32 -1.73
N ILE A 224 2.52 -13.24 -1.06
CA ILE A 224 1.18 -13.09 -0.46
C ILE A 224 0.19 -12.31 -1.32
N ASN A 225 0.65 -11.69 -2.41
CA ASN A 225 -0.18 -10.86 -3.29
C ASN A 225 -0.17 -11.34 -4.74
N ASN A 226 -1.17 -10.88 -5.50
CA ASN A 226 -1.25 -11.03 -6.94
C ASN A 226 -0.89 -9.70 -7.61
N PRO A 227 0.32 -9.54 -8.18
CA PRO A 227 0.76 -8.28 -8.79
C PRO A 227 0.14 -8.00 -10.17
N GLN A 228 -0.49 -8.99 -10.78
CA GLN A 228 -1.13 -8.90 -12.10
C GLN A 228 -2.56 -9.42 -12.04
N PRO A 229 -3.44 -8.79 -11.24
CA PRO A 229 -4.81 -9.24 -11.09
C PRO A 229 -5.58 -9.04 -12.40
N ALA A 230 -6.66 -9.79 -12.60
CA ALA A 230 -7.33 -9.88 -13.89
C ALA A 230 -7.77 -8.51 -14.45
N TRP A 231 -8.20 -7.56 -13.63
CA TRP A 231 -8.65 -6.24 -14.09
C TRP A 231 -7.54 -5.37 -14.71
N THR A 232 -6.27 -5.71 -14.46
CA THR A 232 -5.11 -4.98 -15.03
C THR A 232 -4.73 -5.49 -16.41
N LYS A 233 -5.24 -6.66 -16.82
CA LYS A 233 -4.96 -7.29 -18.11
C LYS A 233 -5.97 -6.82 -19.15
N LYS A 234 -5.59 -6.87 -20.43
CA LYS A 234 -6.54 -6.55 -21.50
C LYS A 234 -7.60 -7.65 -21.60
N PRO A 235 -8.87 -7.33 -21.87
CA PRO A 235 -9.92 -8.34 -22.01
C PRO A 235 -9.62 -9.44 -23.03
N VAL A 236 -8.86 -9.12 -24.09
CA VAL A 236 -8.46 -10.07 -25.14
C VAL A 236 -7.43 -11.12 -24.68
N ASP A 237 -6.72 -10.84 -23.58
CA ASP A 237 -5.71 -11.72 -23.00
C ASP A 237 -6.27 -12.60 -21.88
N LEU A 238 -7.59 -12.52 -21.62
CA LEU A 238 -8.29 -13.23 -20.55
C LEU A 238 -9.29 -14.23 -21.11
N LYS A 239 -9.44 -15.35 -20.41
CA LYS A 239 -10.47 -16.37 -20.62
C LYS A 239 -11.51 -16.31 -19.51
N ASP A 240 -12.63 -17.00 -19.72
CA ASP A 240 -13.71 -17.08 -18.72
C ASP A 240 -13.21 -17.64 -17.37
N GLU A 241 -12.26 -18.58 -17.41
CA GLU A 241 -11.65 -19.14 -16.20
C GLU A 241 -10.89 -18.08 -15.38
N ASP A 242 -10.19 -17.14 -16.03
CA ASP A 242 -9.46 -16.07 -15.34
C ASP A 242 -10.40 -15.17 -14.53
N TYR A 243 -11.60 -14.88 -15.08
CA TYR A 243 -12.63 -14.11 -14.38
C TYR A 243 -13.20 -14.89 -13.18
N SER A 244 -13.48 -16.19 -13.36
CA SER A 244 -13.95 -17.05 -12.26
C SER A 244 -12.90 -17.20 -11.16
N GLU A 245 -11.63 -17.37 -11.51
CA GLU A 245 -10.52 -17.42 -10.55
C GLU A 245 -10.39 -16.10 -9.79
N PHE A 246 -10.43 -14.97 -10.51
CA PHE A 246 -10.35 -13.66 -9.88
C PHE A 246 -11.55 -13.37 -8.96
N TYR A 247 -12.76 -13.80 -9.33
CA TYR A 247 -13.93 -13.70 -8.44
C TYR A 247 -13.74 -14.49 -7.14
N ARG A 248 -13.22 -15.72 -7.21
CA ARG A 248 -12.89 -16.54 -6.03
C ARG A 248 -11.77 -15.92 -5.21
N GLU A 249 -10.78 -15.31 -5.87
CA GLU A 249 -9.72 -14.57 -5.19
C GLU A 249 -10.29 -13.40 -4.39
N LEU A 250 -11.20 -12.61 -4.96
CA LEU A 250 -11.87 -11.50 -4.25
C LEU A 250 -12.72 -11.98 -3.08
N TYR A 251 -13.46 -13.09 -3.27
CA TYR A 251 -14.44 -13.59 -2.30
C TYR A 251 -14.20 -15.07 -1.97
N PRO A 252 -13.14 -15.43 -1.23
CA PRO A 252 -12.74 -16.81 -1.01
C PRO A 252 -13.77 -17.64 -0.23
N TYR A 253 -14.67 -16.99 0.49
CA TYR A 253 -15.76 -17.63 1.23
C TYR A 253 -17.07 -17.74 0.43
N THR A 254 -17.09 -17.25 -0.82
CA THR A 254 -18.25 -17.35 -1.71
C THR A 254 -18.06 -18.53 -2.65
N PHE A 255 -18.85 -19.59 -2.43
CA PHE A 255 -18.80 -20.81 -3.24
C PHE A 255 -19.60 -20.73 -4.55
N GLU A 256 -20.39 -19.66 -4.72
CA GLU A 256 -21.24 -19.50 -5.90
C GLU A 256 -20.54 -18.70 -6.98
N GLU A 257 -20.45 -19.28 -8.17
CA GLU A 257 -19.98 -18.57 -9.36
C GLU A 257 -20.95 -17.46 -9.78
N PRO A 258 -20.44 -16.32 -10.24
CA PRO A 258 -21.25 -15.21 -10.72
C PRO A 258 -22.04 -15.61 -11.98
N LEU A 259 -23.13 -14.91 -12.27
CA LEU A 259 -23.94 -15.13 -13.47
C LEU A 259 -23.18 -14.70 -14.73
N PHE A 260 -22.55 -13.52 -14.65
CA PHE A 260 -21.68 -12.95 -15.68
C PHE A 260 -20.85 -11.82 -15.06
N ASN A 261 -19.89 -11.32 -15.84
CA ASN A 261 -19.01 -10.24 -15.47
C ASN A 261 -18.98 -9.14 -16.54
N ILE A 262 -18.57 -7.94 -16.15
CA ILE A 262 -18.37 -6.79 -17.01
C ILE A 262 -16.96 -6.27 -16.73
N HIS A 263 -16.08 -6.37 -17.72
CA HIS A 263 -14.75 -5.80 -17.67
C HIS A 263 -14.80 -4.33 -18.11
N LEU A 264 -14.47 -3.43 -17.19
CA LEU A 264 -14.27 -2.00 -17.41
C LEU A 264 -12.81 -1.76 -17.81
N ASN A 265 -12.58 -1.15 -18.96
CA ASN A 265 -11.24 -0.73 -19.39
C ASN A 265 -11.37 0.54 -20.22
N VAL A 266 -11.14 1.68 -19.58
CA VAL A 266 -11.27 3.02 -20.13
C VAL A 266 -10.02 3.82 -19.76
N ASP A 267 -9.40 4.46 -20.76
CA ASP A 267 -8.22 5.32 -20.62
C ASP A 267 -8.50 6.81 -20.97
N TYR A 268 -9.67 7.10 -21.56
CA TYR A 268 -10.11 8.46 -21.89
C TYR A 268 -11.64 8.62 -21.79
N PRO A 269 -12.19 9.73 -21.26
CA PRO A 269 -11.51 10.93 -20.73
C PRO A 269 -11.07 10.83 -19.26
N PHE A 270 -11.12 9.63 -18.68
CA PHE A 270 -10.66 9.28 -17.34
C PHE A 270 -10.15 7.83 -17.38
N ASN A 271 -9.33 7.47 -16.41
CA ASN A 271 -8.77 6.14 -16.25
C ASN A 271 -9.68 5.34 -15.32
N LEU A 272 -10.28 4.28 -15.85
CA LEU A 272 -11.13 3.37 -15.10
C LEU A 272 -10.87 1.96 -15.60
N THR A 273 -10.32 1.13 -14.73
CA THR A 273 -10.24 -0.31 -14.92
C THR A 273 -11.03 -1.01 -13.83
N GLY A 274 -11.40 -2.26 -14.03
CA GLY A 274 -12.16 -3.00 -13.05
C GLY A 274 -12.96 -4.14 -13.65
N ILE A 275 -13.45 -5.02 -12.79
CA ILE A 275 -14.34 -6.09 -13.19
C ILE A 275 -15.49 -6.10 -12.21
N LEU A 276 -16.71 -5.95 -12.72
CA LEU A 276 -17.95 -6.04 -11.96
C LEU A 276 -18.61 -7.39 -12.24
N TYR A 277 -19.10 -8.03 -11.19
CA TYR A 277 -19.72 -9.35 -11.21
C TYR A 277 -21.16 -9.27 -10.76
N PHE A 278 -22.02 -10.05 -11.43
CA PHE A 278 -23.42 -10.23 -11.06
C PHE A 278 -23.54 -11.48 -10.20
N PRO A 279 -23.65 -11.35 -8.87
CA PRO A 279 -23.79 -12.51 -8.00
C PRO A 279 -25.15 -13.19 -8.20
N LYS A 280 -25.19 -14.50 -7.97
CA LYS A 280 -26.46 -15.22 -7.83
C LYS A 280 -27.10 -14.82 -6.49
N ILE A 281 -28.28 -14.21 -6.54
CA ILE A 281 -29.04 -13.86 -5.34
C ILE A 281 -29.96 -15.03 -5.00
N LYS A 282 -29.75 -15.63 -3.81
CA LYS A 282 -30.68 -16.62 -3.25
C LYS A 282 -31.72 -15.92 -2.38
N SER A 283 -32.98 -16.29 -2.58
CA SER A 283 -34.17 -15.67 -1.98
C SER A 283 -34.26 -15.69 -0.45
N ASN A 284 -33.39 -16.45 0.23
CA ASN A 284 -33.39 -16.62 1.69
C ASN A 284 -32.14 -16.07 2.40
N ILE A 285 -31.33 -15.26 1.72
CA ILE A 285 -30.12 -14.66 2.28
C ILE A 285 -30.29 -13.14 2.32
N GLU A 286 -29.89 -12.52 3.43
CA GLU A 286 -29.82 -11.06 3.54
C GLU A 286 -28.89 -10.52 2.45
N ILE A 287 -29.42 -9.65 1.59
CA ILE A 287 -28.68 -9.15 0.43
C ILE A 287 -27.55 -8.24 0.94
N GLN A 288 -26.32 -8.74 0.87
CA GLN A 288 -25.13 -7.98 1.25
C GLN A 288 -24.82 -6.96 0.16
N ARG A 289 -25.02 -5.67 0.47
CA ARG A 289 -24.61 -4.53 -0.37
C ARG A 289 -23.12 -4.21 -0.16
N ASN A 290 -22.56 -3.38 -1.04
CA ASN A 290 -21.23 -2.78 -0.90
C ASN A 290 -20.07 -3.78 -0.93
N LYS A 291 -20.15 -4.75 -1.85
CA LYS A 291 -19.02 -5.69 -2.08
C LYS A 291 -18.04 -5.21 -3.14
N ILE A 292 -18.27 -4.06 -3.77
CA ILE A 292 -17.33 -3.50 -4.74
C ILE A 292 -16.18 -2.86 -3.98
N GLN A 293 -14.96 -3.32 -4.25
CA GLN A 293 -13.75 -2.75 -3.67
C GLN A 293 -13.21 -1.65 -4.59
N LEU A 294 -12.94 -0.48 -4.03
CA LEU A 294 -12.30 0.66 -4.70
C LEU A 294 -10.79 0.62 -4.49
N TYR A 295 -10.09 0.74 -5.60
CA TYR A 295 -8.65 0.82 -5.69
C TYR A 295 -8.23 2.11 -6.42
N SER A 296 -7.00 2.51 -6.17
CA SER A 296 -6.31 3.55 -6.95
C SER A 296 -4.89 3.08 -7.21
N ASN A 297 -4.57 2.82 -8.49
CA ASN A 297 -3.31 2.21 -8.90
C ASN A 297 -3.03 0.91 -8.13
N GLN A 298 -4.03 0.02 -8.05
CA GLN A 298 -3.97 -1.24 -7.30
C GLN A 298 -3.76 -1.12 -5.77
N VAL A 299 -3.77 0.10 -5.19
CA VAL A 299 -3.78 0.32 -3.74
C VAL A 299 -5.22 0.28 -3.23
N PHE A 300 -5.51 -0.57 -2.25
CA PHE A 300 -6.86 -0.66 -1.66
C PHE A 300 -7.22 0.63 -0.93
N VAL A 301 -8.40 1.17 -1.24
CA VAL A 301 -8.92 2.40 -0.62
C VAL A 301 -10.05 2.07 0.35
N THR A 302 -11.14 1.50 -0.15
CA THR A 302 -12.35 1.21 0.62
C THR A 302 -13.30 0.28 -0.16
N ASP A 303 -14.21 -0.39 0.51
CA ASP A 303 -15.37 -1.10 -0.06
C ASP A 303 -16.65 -0.25 -0.05
N SER A 304 -16.62 0.92 0.59
CA SER A 304 -17.74 1.87 0.66
C SER A 304 -17.79 2.76 -0.59
N VAL A 305 -18.28 2.23 -1.70
CA VAL A 305 -18.40 2.95 -2.99
C VAL A 305 -19.60 3.89 -3.12
N GLU A 306 -20.24 4.25 -1.99
CA GLU A 306 -21.38 5.17 -1.96
C GLU A 306 -21.03 6.53 -2.57
N GLY A 307 -21.86 7.00 -3.51
CA GLY A 307 -21.63 8.26 -4.23
C GLY A 307 -20.71 8.15 -5.45
N ILE A 308 -20.04 7.01 -5.64
CA ILE A 308 -19.26 6.69 -6.85
C ILE A 308 -20.08 5.75 -7.74
N VAL A 309 -20.58 4.66 -7.16
CA VAL A 309 -21.43 3.70 -7.85
C VAL A 309 -22.89 3.99 -7.51
N PRO A 310 -23.82 3.99 -8.50
CA PRO A 310 -25.24 4.17 -8.25
C PRO A 310 -25.80 3.14 -7.27
N GLU A 311 -26.77 3.53 -6.44
CA GLU A 311 -27.29 2.67 -5.36
C GLU A 311 -27.79 1.30 -5.87
N PHE A 312 -28.48 1.26 -7.00
CA PHE A 312 -28.99 0.01 -7.58
C PHE A 312 -27.88 -0.95 -8.04
N LEU A 313 -26.65 -0.45 -8.26
CA LEU A 313 -25.47 -1.25 -8.61
C LEU A 313 -24.64 -1.67 -7.40
N THR A 314 -24.98 -1.22 -6.19
CA THR A 314 -24.29 -1.65 -4.94
C THR A 314 -24.49 -3.12 -4.61
N LEU A 315 -25.39 -3.80 -5.33
CA LEU A 315 -25.61 -5.25 -5.30
C LEU A 315 -24.54 -6.05 -6.07
N LEU A 316 -23.80 -5.38 -6.95
CA LEU A 316 -22.73 -6.03 -7.69
C LEU A 316 -21.54 -6.29 -6.77
N HIS A 317 -20.77 -7.29 -7.17
CA HIS A 317 -19.47 -7.59 -6.59
C HIS A 317 -18.40 -7.10 -7.55
N GLY A 318 -17.16 -6.94 -7.11
CA GLY A 318 -16.01 -6.73 -7.98
C GLY A 318 -15.05 -5.67 -7.48
N VAL A 319 -14.28 -5.15 -8.43
CA VAL A 319 -13.24 -4.14 -8.22
C VAL A 319 -13.44 -3.00 -9.20
N ILE A 320 -13.22 -1.78 -8.72
CA ILE A 320 -13.05 -0.56 -9.52
C ILE A 320 -11.69 0.02 -9.15
N ASP A 321 -10.85 0.30 -10.15
CA ASP A 321 -9.55 0.92 -9.99
C ASP A 321 -9.45 2.17 -10.86
N SER A 322 -9.30 3.32 -10.20
CA SER A 322 -9.26 4.62 -10.87
C SER A 322 -8.42 5.62 -10.09
N PRO A 323 -7.28 6.09 -10.63
CA PRO A 323 -6.48 7.15 -10.02
C PRO A 323 -7.18 8.52 -10.05
N ASP A 324 -8.21 8.68 -10.88
CA ASP A 324 -8.94 9.94 -11.07
C ASP A 324 -10.03 10.19 -10.00
N ILE A 325 -10.23 9.27 -9.05
CA ILE A 325 -11.16 9.45 -7.93
C ILE A 325 -10.42 10.09 -6.76
N PRO A 326 -10.87 11.25 -6.25
CA PRO A 326 -10.25 11.88 -5.08
C PRO A 326 -10.52 11.05 -3.83
N LEU A 327 -9.48 10.52 -3.19
CA LEU A 327 -9.62 9.50 -2.13
C LEU A 327 -9.87 10.08 -0.73
N ASN A 328 -9.59 11.37 -0.51
CA ASN A 328 -9.53 12.00 0.83
C ASN A 328 -10.56 13.11 0.98
N VAL A 329 -11.72 12.95 0.36
CA VAL A 329 -12.75 13.99 0.31
C VAL A 329 -14.07 13.44 0.84
N SER A 330 -14.89 14.34 1.39
CA SER A 330 -16.18 13.95 1.95
C SER A 330 -17.08 13.30 0.89
N ARG A 331 -18.02 12.47 1.33
CA ARG A 331 -19.03 11.87 0.44
C ARG A 331 -19.79 12.92 -0.38
N SER A 332 -20.10 14.08 0.22
CA SER A 332 -20.75 15.19 -0.50
C SER A 332 -19.86 15.78 -1.59
N TYR A 333 -18.54 15.83 -1.37
CA TYR A 333 -17.60 16.25 -2.40
C TYR A 333 -17.54 15.23 -3.54
N LEU A 334 -17.40 13.94 -3.24
CA LEU A 334 -17.37 12.86 -4.24
C LEU A 334 -18.57 12.93 -5.20
N GLN A 335 -19.78 13.12 -4.66
CA GLN A 335 -21.00 13.23 -5.46
C GLN A 335 -21.04 14.48 -6.36
N SER A 336 -20.33 15.54 -5.97
CA SER A 336 -20.27 16.79 -6.74
C SER A 336 -19.17 16.77 -7.81
N ASP A 337 -18.16 15.91 -7.65
CA ASP A 337 -16.96 15.84 -8.46
C ASP A 337 -17.27 15.45 -9.92
N GLY A 338 -16.62 16.15 -10.86
CA GLY A 338 -16.85 15.97 -12.29
C GLY A 338 -16.37 14.63 -12.83
N ASN A 339 -15.25 14.10 -12.32
CA ASN A 339 -14.71 12.81 -12.73
C ASN A 339 -15.55 11.68 -12.14
N VAL A 340 -15.92 11.76 -10.86
CA VAL A 340 -16.80 10.78 -10.21
C VAL A 340 -18.14 10.67 -10.96
N LYS A 341 -18.76 11.80 -11.35
CA LYS A 341 -19.99 11.78 -12.18
C LYS A 341 -19.81 11.10 -13.53
N LYS A 342 -18.69 11.36 -14.21
CA LYS A 342 -18.38 10.73 -15.51
C LYS A 342 -18.16 9.22 -15.37
N ILE A 343 -17.42 8.81 -14.35
CA ILE A 343 -17.16 7.40 -14.01
C ILE A 343 -18.48 6.69 -13.70
N SER A 344 -19.27 7.25 -12.78
CA SER A 344 -20.59 6.71 -12.39
C SER A 344 -21.53 6.56 -13.59
N GLY A 345 -21.59 7.58 -14.45
CA GLY A 345 -22.38 7.54 -15.67
C GLY A 345 -21.87 6.53 -16.70
N HIS A 346 -20.56 6.31 -16.79
CA HIS A 346 -19.99 5.27 -17.66
C HIS A 346 -20.32 3.87 -17.15
N ILE A 347 -20.11 3.60 -15.86
CA ILE A 347 -20.46 2.32 -15.22
C ILE A 347 -21.95 2.02 -15.46
N THR A 348 -22.82 3.01 -15.22
CA THR A 348 -24.28 2.87 -15.42
C THR A 348 -24.63 2.44 -16.84
N ARG A 349 -24.08 3.12 -17.85
CA ARG A 349 -24.31 2.77 -19.26
C ARG A 349 -23.79 1.38 -19.57
N LYS A 350 -22.54 1.09 -19.20
CA LYS A 350 -21.87 -0.18 -19.52
C LYS A 350 -22.54 -1.38 -18.87
N VAL A 351 -23.15 -1.19 -17.70
CA VAL A 351 -23.93 -2.20 -16.98
C VAL A 351 -25.33 -2.39 -17.56
N SER A 352 -25.89 -1.35 -18.18
CA SER A 352 -27.24 -1.40 -18.77
C SER A 352 -27.24 -2.00 -20.18
N ASP A 353 -26.13 -1.85 -20.92
CA ASP A 353 -25.86 -2.49 -22.21
C ASP A 353 -25.60 -3.99 -22.05
#